data_AF-A0A484YXV3-F1
#
_entry.id   AF-A0A484YXV3-F1
#
_cell.length_a   1.000
_cell.length_b   1.000
_cell.length_c   1.000
_cell.angle_alpha   90.00
_cell.angle_beta   90.00
_cell.angle_gamma   90.00
#
_symmetry.space_group_name_H-M   'P 1'
#
loop_
_entity.id
_entity.type
_entity.pdbx_description
1 polymer ?
#
loop_
_entity_poly.entity_id
_entity_poly.type
_entity_poly.pdbx_seq_one_letter_code
_entity_poly.pdbx_strand_id
1 'polypeptide(L)' 'MSAKKHALRWIAETMMLFVIYTLLCYFLPDVFLYHLYTRNFGFVTELDWNDNYTTILFILSFFINALLIYLRALNKQKIT' A
#
# COMPACT_ATOMS: atom_id res chain seq x y z
N MET A 1 -25.58 -0.90 14.62
CA MET A 1 -25.20 -0.17 13.39
C MET A 1 -25.81 -0.92 12.21
N SER A 2 -26.51 -0.25 11.28
CA SER A 2 -27.16 -0.93 10.12
C SER A 2 -26.11 -1.58 9.20
N ALA A 3 -26.39 -2.78 8.69
CA ALA A 3 -25.52 -3.52 7.79
C ALA A 3 -25.03 -2.68 6.59
N LYS A 4 -25.90 -1.81 6.05
CA LYS A 4 -25.55 -0.87 4.96
C LYS A 4 -24.41 0.08 5.35
N LYS A 5 -24.45 0.63 6.58
CA LYS A 5 -23.40 1.52 7.09
C LYS A 5 -22.07 0.78 7.31
N HIS A 6 -22.13 -0.50 7.68
CA HIS A 6 -20.95 -1.33 7.84
C HIS A 6 -20.30 -1.64 6.49
N ALA A 7 -21.09 -2.07 5.51
CA ALA A 7 -20.62 -2.34 4.15
C ALA A 7 -20.00 -1.09 3.49
N LEU A 8 -20.66 0.07 3.59
CA LEU A 8 -20.13 1.32 3.02
C LEU A 8 -18.80 1.73 3.65
N ARG A 9 -18.66 1.54 4.97
CA ARG A 9 -17.40 1.83 5.67
C ARG A 9 -16.28 0.91 5.21
N TRP A 10 -16.57 -0.38 5.07
CA TRP A 10 -15.60 -1.34 4.58
C TRP A 10 -15.17 -1.02 3.14
N ILE A 11 -16.11 -0.70 2.25
CA ILE A 11 -15.79 -0.26 0.88
C ILE A 11 -14.88 0.97 0.89
N ALA A 12 -15.19 1.99 1.69
CA ALA A 12 -14.36 3.19 1.79
C ALA A 12 -12.95 2.90 2.34
N GLU A 13 -12.85 2.02 3.35
CA GLU A 13 -11.56 1.59 3.92
C GLU A 13 -10.75 0.74 2.93
N THR A 14 -11.39 -0.03 2.06
CA THR A 14 -10.71 -0.75 0.97
C THR A 14 -10.34 0.18 -0.19
N MET A 15 -11.14 1.19 -0.50
CA MET A 15 -10.81 2.20 -1.52
C MET A 15 -9.55 2.99 -1.19
N MET A 16 -9.27 3.17 0.11
CA MET A 16 -8.06 3.84 0.58
C MET A 16 -6.78 3.12 0.16
N LEU A 17 -6.84 1.79 -0.06
CA LEU A 17 -5.73 1.01 -0.59
C LEU A 17 -5.23 1.54 -1.95
N PHE A 18 -6.16 1.88 -2.86
CA PHE A 18 -5.80 2.41 -4.17
C PHE A 18 -5.09 3.75 -4.05
N VAL A 19 -5.57 4.63 -3.17
CA VAL A 19 -4.94 5.92 -2.93
C VAL A 19 -3.53 5.73 -2.39
N ILE A 20 -3.34 4.86 -1.39
CA ILE A 20 -2.03 4.56 -0.82
C ILE A 20 -1.09 4.00 -1.89
N TYR A 21 -1.56 3.04 -2.69
CA TYR A 21 -0.77 2.44 -3.76
C TYR A 21 -0.34 3.46 -4.80
N THR A 22 -1.26 4.31 -5.28
CA THR A 22 -0.92 5.38 -6.23
C THR A 22 0.10 6.35 -5.67
N LEU A 23 -0.02 6.74 -4.40
CA LEU A 23 0.96 7.63 -3.75
C LEU A 23 2.33 6.96 -3.65
N LEU A 24 2.39 5.68 -3.29
CA LEU A 24 3.66 4.96 -3.24
C LEU A 24 4.30 4.84 -4.63
N CYS A 25 3.53 4.53 -5.67
CA CYS A 25 4.02 4.51 -7.05
C CYS A 25 4.54 5.88 -7.50
N TYR A 26 3.90 6.98 -7.06
CA TYR A 26 4.31 8.33 -7.42
C TYR A 26 5.57 8.79 -6.69
N PHE A 27 5.68 8.49 -5.38
CA PHE A 27 6.76 9.01 -4.53
C PHE A 27 8.00 8.12 -4.47
N LEU A 28 7.88 6.80 -4.62
CA LEU A 28 9.07 5.94 -4.58
C LEU A 28 9.83 5.99 -5.91
N PRO A 29 11.16 6.21 -5.87
CA PRO A 29 11.96 6.39 -7.07
C PRO A 29 12.36 5.03 -7.67
N ASP A 30 11.47 4.45 -8.47
CA ASP A 30 11.63 3.15 -9.14
C ASP A 30 13.01 2.97 -9.81
N VAL A 31 13.36 3.86 -10.73
CA VAL A 31 14.63 3.81 -11.49
C VAL A 31 15.85 3.85 -10.58
N PHE A 32 15.81 4.64 -9.50
CA PHE A 32 16.91 4.71 -8.54
C PHE A 32 17.05 3.38 -7.78
N LEU A 33 15.93 2.79 -7.36
CA LEU A 33 15.91 1.50 -6.67
C LEU A 33 16.37 0.37 -7.60
N TYR A 34 16.02 0.41 -8.89
CA TYR A 34 16.51 -0.53 -9.90
C TYR A 34 18.04 -0.51 -10.01
N HIS A 35 18.62 0.69 -10.15
CA HIS A 35 20.07 0.83 -10.23
C HIS A 35 20.78 0.42 -8.93
N LEU A 36 20.18 0.71 -7.78
CA LEU A 36 20.72 0.28 -6.49
C LEU A 36 20.71 -1.26 -6.35
N TYR A 37 19.61 -1.89 -6.76
CA TYR A 37 19.48 -3.35 -6.72
C TYR A 37 20.46 -4.02 -7.68
N THR A 38 20.48 -3.59 -8.95
CA THR A 38 21.33 -4.19 -9.98
C THR A 38 22.83 -4.06 -9.67
N ARG A 39 23.22 -2.97 -9.00
CA ARG A 39 24.61 -2.78 -8.51
C ARG A 39 25.01 -3.77 -7.42
N ASN A 40 24.08 -4.19 -6.56
CA ASN A 40 24.39 -5.00 -5.38
C ASN A 40 24.12 -6.50 -5.59
N PHE A 41 23.14 -6.85 -6.42
CA PHE A 41 22.62 -8.22 -6.56
C PHE A 41 22.74 -8.78 -7.98
N GLY A 42 23.22 -7.98 -8.95
CA GLY A 42 23.38 -8.39 -10.34
C GLY A 42 22.22 -7.98 -11.24
N PHE A 43 22.35 -8.27 -12.54
CA PHE A 43 21.37 -7.86 -13.55
C PHE A 43 20.03 -8.56 -13.35
N VAL A 44 18.95 -7.78 -13.38
CA VAL A 44 17.57 -8.26 -13.46
C VAL A 44 16.91 -7.55 -14.63
N THR A 45 16.01 -8.24 -15.34
CA THR A 45 15.30 -7.63 -16.47
C THR A 45 14.38 -6.52 -15.96
N GLU A 46 14.11 -5.51 -16.79
CA GLU A 46 13.20 -4.41 -16.43
C GLU A 46 11.77 -4.94 -16.16
N LEU A 47 11.36 -5.99 -16.88
CA LEU A 47 10.06 -6.63 -16.70
C LEU A 47 9.97 -7.31 -15.33
N ASP A 48 10.94 -8.17 -15.00
CA ASP A 48 10.96 -8.86 -13.71
C ASP A 48 11.11 -7.86 -12.55
N TRP A 49 11.88 -6.79 -12.74
CA TRP A 49 11.99 -5.73 -11.76
C TRP A 49 10.65 -5.06 -11.52
N ASN A 50 9.96 -4.63 -12.58
CA ASN A 50 8.68 -3.95 -12.49
C ASN A 50 7.62 -4.84 -11.82
N ASP A 51 7.57 -6.13 -12.15
CA ASP A 51 6.64 -7.09 -11.54
C ASP A 51 6.89 -7.26 -10.03
N ASN A 52 8.17 -7.40 -9.64
CA ASN A 52 8.54 -7.52 -8.23
C ASN A 52 8.32 -6.21 -7.47
N TYR A 53 8.68 -5.08 -8.08
CA TYR A 53 8.56 -3.75 -7.50
C TYR A 53 7.09 -3.40 -7.24
N THR A 54 6.22 -3.56 -8.24
CA THR A 54 4.77 -3.31 -8.10
C THR A 54 4.14 -4.25 -7.07
N THR A 55 4.57 -5.52 -7.01
CA THR A 55 4.13 -6.47 -5.98
C THR A 55 4.52 -6.00 -4.57
N ILE A 56 5.78 -5.58 -4.37
CA ILE A 56 6.25 -5.04 -3.10
C ILE A 56 5.46 -3.79 -2.70
N LEU A 57 5.24 -2.87 -3.64
CA LEU A 57 4.44 -1.67 -3.41
C LEU A 57 3.00 -2.02 -3.01
N PHE A 58 2.40 -3.01 -3.64
CA PHE A 58 1.05 -3.47 -3.31
C PHE A 58 0.98 -4.07 -1.90
N ILE A 59 1.95 -4.93 -1.54
CA ILE A 59 2.06 -5.50 -0.19
C ILE A 59 2.25 -4.39 0.87
N LEU A 60 3.13 -3.43 0.61
CA LEU A 60 3.32 -2.27 1.49
C LEU A 60 2.04 -1.45 1.64
N SER A 61 1.33 -1.21 0.53
CA SER A 61 0.06 -0.51 0.51
C SER A 61 -0.98 -1.21 1.38
N PHE A 62 -1.05 -2.54 1.29
CA PHE A 62 -1.94 -3.36 2.10
C PHE A 62 -1.64 -3.22 3.59
N PHE A 63 -0.37 -3.31 3.99
CA PHE A 63 0.03 -3.13 5.38
C PHE A 63 -0.27 -1.73 5.92
N ILE A 64 0.02 -0.69 5.14
CA ILE A 64 -0.31 0.69 5.51
C ILE A 64 -1.82 0.84 5.66
N ASN A 65 -2.61 0.31 4.73
CA ASN A 65 -4.07 0.39 4.80
C ASN A 65 -4.61 -0.31 6.06
N ALA A 66 -4.14 -1.52 6.35
CA ALA A 66 -4.50 -2.26 7.55
C ALA A 66 -4.13 -1.50 8.82
N LEU A 67 -2.93 -0.88 8.86
CA LEU A 67 -2.49 -0.05 9.97
C LEU A 67 -3.39 1.18 10.17
N LEU A 68 -3.77 1.87 9.09
CA LEU A 68 -4.68 3.03 9.18
C LEU A 68 -6.07 2.64 9.70
N ILE A 69 -6.61 1.50 9.24
CA ILE A 69 -7.88 0.96 9.74
C ILE A 69 -7.76 0.67 11.25
N TYR A 70 -6.67 0.02 11.67
CA TYR A 70 -6.39 -0.28 13.07
C TYR A 70 -6.30 0.99 13.93
N LEU A 71 -5.49 1.97 13.53
CA LEU A 71 -5.34 3.25 14.23
C LEU A 71 -6.68 4.00 14.32
N ARG A 72 -7.47 3.99 13.25
CA ARG A 72 -8.81 4.58 13.24
C ARG A 72 -9.75 3.89 14.22
N ALA A 73 -9.66 2.56 14.35
CA ALA A 73 -10.43 1.79 15.32
C ALA A 73 -10.03 2.14 16.76
N LEU A 74 -8.73 2.21 17.05
CA LEU A 74 -8.21 2.64 18.37
C LEU A 74 -8.66 4.04 18.74
N ASN A 75 -8.60 5.00 17.81
CA ASN A 75 -9.04 6.38 18.06
C ASN A 75 -10.54 6.46 18.39
N LYS A 76 -11.39 5.64 17.74
CA LYS A 76 -12.81 5.57 18.12
C LYS A 76 -13.04 5.02 19.52
N GLN A 77 -12.24 4.04 19.94
CA GLN A 77 -12.33 3.48 21.30
C GLN A 77 -11.86 4.46 22.37
N LYS A 78 -10.87 5.31 22.08
CA LYS A 78 -10.41 6.35 23.01
C LYS A 78 -11.39 7.51 23.21
N ILE A 79 -12.25 7.78 22.22
CA ILE A 79 -13.19 8.92 22.23
C ILE A 79 -14.57 8.53 22.80
N THR A 80 -14.84 7.24 22.98
CA THR A 80 -16.09 6.71 23.58
C THR A 80 -15.85 6.36 25.04
#